data_AF-A0A5C6DJ29-F1
#
_entry.id   AF-A0A5C6DJ29-F1
#
_cell.length_a   1.000
_cell.length_b   1.000
_cell.length_c   1.000
_cell.angle_alpha   90.00
_cell.angle_beta   90.00
_cell.angle_gamma   90.00
#
_symmetry.space_group_name_H-M   'P 1'
#
loop_
_entity.id
_entity.type
_entity.pdbx_description
1 polymer ?
#
loop_
_entity_poly.entity_id
_entity_poly.type
_entity_poly.pdbx_seq_one_letter_code
_entity_poly.pdbx_strand_id
1 'polypeptide(L)' 'MVKVKTFSSQLRIFHVKEELDTLDKTVNDFIEENKIKKVISVSDSSTANTDGSTMGLIRVIAYE' A
#
# COMPACT_ATOMS: atom_id res chain seq x y z
N MET A 1 34.72 15.47 2.55
CA MET A 1 33.26 15.61 2.76
C MET A 1 32.75 14.31 3.35
N VAL A 2 32.19 14.32 4.57
CA VAL A 2 31.78 13.07 5.26
C VAL A 2 30.34 12.75 4.90
N LYS A 3 30.10 11.52 4.42
CA LYS A 3 28.75 11.01 4.13
C LYS A 3 28.33 10.08 5.27
N VAL A 4 27.16 10.31 5.85
CA VAL A 4 26.57 9.46 6.90
C VAL A 4 25.28 8.86 6.35
N LYS A 5 25.11 7.55 6.55
CA LYS A 5 23.87 6.83 6.23
C LYS A 5 23.50 5.99 7.45
N THR A 6 22.29 6.23 7.97
CA THR A 6 21.76 5.52 9.13
C THR A 6 20.92 4.33 8.67
N PHE A 7 21.09 3.20 9.35
CA PHE A 7 20.26 2.02 9.20
C PHE A 7 19.61 1.74 10.55
N SER A 8 18.32 1.43 10.56
CA SER A 8 17.54 1.10 11.76
C SER A 8 16.60 -0.05 11.44
N SER A 9 16.13 -0.76 12.46
CA SER A 9 14.99 -1.65 12.32
C SER A 9 13.69 -0.86 12.23
N GLN A 10 12.67 -1.45 11.62
CA GLN A 10 11.36 -0.82 11.50
C GLN A 10 10.71 -0.72 12.89
N LEU A 11 10.23 0.48 13.21
CA LEU A 11 9.38 0.67 14.39
C LEU A 11 8.00 0.10 14.08
N ARG A 12 7.46 -0.77 14.96
CA ARG A 12 6.17 -1.46 14.76
C ARG A 12 5.02 -0.51 14.40
N ILE A 13 5.03 0.73 14.91
CA ILE A 13 4.02 1.74 14.62
C ILE A 13 3.97 2.14 13.13
N PHE A 14 5.06 1.95 12.39
CA PHE A 14 5.14 2.24 10.96
C PHE A 14 4.86 1.04 10.07
N HIS A 15 4.61 -0.15 10.65
CA HIS A 15 4.32 -1.34 9.85
C HIS A 15 3.10 -1.13 8.96
N VAL A 16 1.98 -0.68 9.53
CA VAL A 16 0.75 -0.40 8.76
C VAL A 16 0.98 0.67 7.69
N LYS A 17 1.81 1.67 7.98
CA LYS A 17 2.14 2.70 6.98
C LYS A 17 2.91 2.08 5.81
N GLU A 18 3.91 1.25 6.07
CA GLU A 18 4.67 0.60 5.01
C GLU A 18 3.81 -0.40 4.22
N GLU A 19 2.88 -1.11 4.86
CA GLU A 19 1.90 -1.96 4.16
C GLU A 19 1.04 -1.14 3.20
N LEU A 20 0.56 0.04 3.63
CA LEU A 20 -0.19 0.97 2.79
C LEU A 20 0.66 1.53 1.65
N ASP A 21 1.88 2.00 1.94
CA ASP A 21 2.81 2.53 0.93
C ASP A 21 3.17 1.43 -0.10
N THR A 22 3.29 0.18 0.33
CA THR A 22 3.55 -0.98 -0.53
C THR A 22 2.35 -1.33 -1.40
N LEU A 23 1.13 -1.29 -0.83
CA LEU A 23 -0.11 -1.50 -1.58
C LEU A 23 -0.31 -0.41 -2.64
N ASP A 24 -0.08 0.85 -2.28
CA ASP A 24 -0.10 2.00 -3.19
C ASP A 24 0.90 1.81 -4.33
N LYS A 25 2.14 1.44 -4.01
CA LYS A 25 3.16 1.17 -5.01
C LYS A 25 2.73 0.05 -5.96
N THR A 26 2.22 -1.06 -5.43
CA THR A 26 1.78 -2.21 -6.24
C THR A 26 0.68 -1.82 -7.23
N VAL A 27 -0.30 -1.02 -6.79
CA VAL A 27 -1.38 -0.55 -7.66
C VAL A 27 -0.87 0.42 -8.73
N ASN A 28 0.03 1.33 -8.37
CA ASN A 28 0.61 2.28 -9.33
C ASN A 28 1.49 1.57 -10.37
N ASP A 29 2.31 0.62 -9.94
CA ASP A 29 3.13 -0.19 -10.84
C ASP A 29 2.22 -0.96 -11.83
N PHE A 30 1.12 -1.55 -11.37
CA PHE A 30 0.12 -2.19 -12.24
C PHE A 30 -0.49 -1.22 -13.27
N ILE A 31 -0.85 -0.01 -12.85
CA ILE A 31 -1.42 1.02 -13.74
C ILE A 31 -0.43 1.41 -14.84
N GLU A 32 0.84 1.62 -14.46
CA GLU A 32 1.91 1.99 -15.38
C GLU A 32 2.23 0.85 -16.37
N GLU A 33 2.45 -0.36 -15.86
CA GLU A 33 2.78 -1.55 -16.67
C GLU A 33 1.70 -1.86 -17.72
N ASN A 34 0.42 -1.72 -17.34
CA ASN A 34 -0.70 -1.98 -18.23
C ASN A 34 -1.13 -0.76 -19.07
N LYS A 35 -0.46 0.39 -18.91
CA LYS A 35 -0.74 1.64 -19.64
C LYS A 35 -2.20 2.08 -19.53
N ILE A 36 -2.82 1.81 -18.38
CA ILE A 36 -4.20 2.18 -18.07
C ILE A 36 -4.35 3.69 -18.25
N LYS A 37 -5.40 4.12 -18.97
CA LYS A 37 -5.57 5.52 -19.35
C LYS A 37 -6.38 6.30 -18.35
N LYS A 38 -7.26 5.63 -17.62
CA LYS A 38 -8.10 6.28 -16.62
C LYS A 38 -8.56 5.31 -15.56
N VAL A 39 -8.40 5.73 -14.31
CA VAL A 39 -9.04 5.09 -13.16
C VAL A 39 -10.40 5.75 -12.96
N ILE A 40 -11.45 4.94 -12.98
CA ILE A 40 -12.85 5.37 -12.83
C ILE A 40 -13.20 5.45 -11.34
N SER A 41 -12.78 4.47 -10.55
CA SER A 41 -13.00 4.48 -9.10
C SER A 41 -11.94 3.64 -8.36
N VAL A 42 -11.79 3.96 -7.07
CA VAL A 42 -10.97 3.23 -6.11
C VAL A 42 -11.82 2.99 -4.87
N SER A 43 -11.82 1.77 -4.33
CA SER A 43 -12.53 1.43 -3.11
C SER A 43 -11.70 0.50 -2.24
N ASP A 44 -11.60 0.86 -0.96
CA ASP A 44 -10.87 0.09 0.04
C ASP A 44 -11.84 -0.51 1.05
N SER A 45 -11.57 -1.75 1.46
CA SER A 45 -12.25 -2.41 2.58
C SER A 45 -11.23 -3.10 3.48
N SER A 46 -11.35 -2.90 4.79
CA SER A 46 -10.58 -3.68 5.74
C SER A 46 -11.13 -5.11 5.84
N THR A 47 -10.25 -6.07 6.02
CA THR A 47 -10.59 -7.41 6.47
C THR A 47 -10.41 -7.48 7.97
N ALA A 48 -11.32 -8.16 8.65
CA ALA A 48 -11.28 -8.31 10.10
C ALA A 48 -10.89 -9.74 10.48
N ASN A 49 -10.15 -9.86 11.57
CA ASN A 49 -9.92 -11.12 12.26
C ASN A 49 -11.15 -11.47 13.13
N THR A 50 -11.17 -12.66 13.70
CA THR A 50 -12.28 -13.16 14.54
C THR A 50 -12.56 -12.31 15.79
N ASP A 51 -11.58 -11.54 16.26
CA ASP A 51 -11.70 -10.61 17.37
C ASP A 51 -12.13 -9.18 16.94
N GLY A 52 -12.40 -8.97 15.66
CA GLY A 52 -12.77 -7.67 15.09
C GLY A 52 -11.60 -6.73 14.80
N SER A 53 -10.35 -7.15 15.06
CA SER A 53 -9.17 -6.38 14.68
C SER A 53 -8.97 -6.38 13.16
N THR A 54 -8.48 -5.28 12.61
CA THR A 54 -8.13 -5.22 11.18
C THR A 54 -6.91 -6.12 10.91
N MET A 55 -7.07 -7.06 9.99
CA MET A 55 -6.01 -7.99 9.56
C MET A 55 -5.35 -7.54 8.26
N GLY A 56 -6.06 -6.79 7.42
CA GLY A 56 -5.52 -6.31 6.16
C GLY A 56 -6.49 -5.40 5.42
N LEU A 57 -6.11 -5.03 4.21
CA LEU A 57 -6.90 -4.17 3.32
C LEU A 57 -7.01 -4.81 1.95
N ILE A 58 -8.20 -4.70 1.37
CA ILE A 58 -8.47 -5.03 -0.03
C ILE A 58 -8.74 -3.71 -0.74
N ARG A 59 -7.96 -3.42 -1.79
CA ARG A 59 -8.19 -2.30 -2.70
C ARG A 59 -8.70 -2.80 -4.04
N VAL A 60 -9.81 -2.23 -4.48
CA VAL A 60 -10.39 -2.48 -5.80
C VAL A 60 -10.27 -1.22 -6.64
N ILE A 61 -9.82 -1.37 -7.88
CA ILE A 61 -9.79 -0.30 -8.88
C ILE A 61 -10.68 -0.66 -10.07
N ALA A 62 -11.53 0.27 -10.50
CA ALA A 62 -12.22 0.21 -11.79
C ALA A 62 -11.48 1.12 -12.78
N TYR A 63 -11.16 0.63 -13.97
CA TYR A 63 -10.29 1.35 -14.91
C TYR A 63 -10.63 1.08 -16.39
N GLU A 64 -10.21 1.99 -17.25
CA GLU A 64 -10.24 1.92 -18.73
C GLU A 64 -8.88 2.26 -19.36
#